data_AF-A0A2D8R0J8-F1
#
_entry.id   AF-A0A2D8R0J8-F1
#
_cell.length_a   1.000
_cell.length_b   1.000
_cell.length_c   1.000
_cell.angle_alpha   90.00
_cell.angle_beta   90.00
_cell.angle_gamma   90.00
#
_symmetry.space_group_name_H-M   'P 1'
#
loop_
_entity.id
_entity.type
_entity.pdbx_description
1 polymer ?
#
loop_
_entity_poly.entity_id
_entity_poly.type
_entity_poly.pdbx_seq_one_letter_code
_entity_poly.pdbx_strand_id
1 'polypeptide(L)'
;RQVDVGQTVAASMQAPILFLLAADLTKMKVNANIDESDVGRIRPGQVATFRVDAYPDSEFEGLVSQVRMEPIVVENVVTYMTLIDVPNPDLRLKPGMTATVTLEIARRDDVVRIPNAALRFRATDDMFVALNLPVPEQPEVGRGGNQGGSPEGRRRMMERFQNMSEEERATMRQEGAQRGGRPRQGGVDEQMNAGGRRPRPVTADAVPTTERGATTIDALFAPLPATVTRGEVWLWVGDELKRTTLRLGITDGAFTELLDLAIPPGTELVTNISLAEGALTRPTAGATSSPLMPQRRSFFRR
;
A
#
# COMPACT_ATOMS: atom_id res chain seq x y z
N ARG A 1 11.79 15.05 -43.07
CA ARG A 1 12.81 14.66 -44.07
C ARG A 1 14.16 15.12 -43.54
N GLN A 2 15.20 14.28 -43.56
CA GLN A 2 16.49 14.58 -42.93
C GLN A 2 17.69 14.64 -43.91
N VAL A 3 17.48 14.31 -45.19
CA VAL A 3 18.48 14.47 -46.27
C VAL A 3 17.78 14.83 -47.58
N ASP A 4 18.48 15.58 -48.43
CA ASP A 4 18.02 16.00 -49.75
C ASP A 4 18.68 15.19 -50.88
N VAL A 5 18.01 15.14 -52.03
CA VAL A 5 18.50 14.39 -53.20
C VAL A 5 19.81 15.01 -53.70
N GLY A 6 20.89 14.23 -53.67
CA GLY A 6 22.24 14.67 -54.08
C GLY A 6 23.23 14.87 -52.94
N GLN A 7 22.82 14.68 -51.68
CA GLN A 7 23.71 14.77 -50.52
C GLN A 7 24.56 13.50 -50.35
N THR A 8 25.89 13.65 -50.35
CA THR A 8 26.82 12.56 -50.02
C THR A 8 26.78 12.28 -48.52
N VAL A 9 26.33 11.08 -48.13
CA VAL A 9 26.34 10.61 -46.74
C VAL A 9 27.58 9.74 -46.50
N ALA A 10 28.44 10.14 -45.56
CA ALA A 10 29.56 9.32 -45.12
C ALA A 10 29.06 8.29 -44.10
N ALA A 11 29.03 7.01 -44.48
CA ALA A 11 28.63 5.91 -43.61
C ALA A 11 29.74 5.51 -42.61
N SER A 12 30.36 6.48 -41.93
CA SER A 12 31.35 6.17 -40.88
C SER A 12 30.61 5.80 -39.59
N MET A 13 30.18 4.53 -39.53
CA MET A 13 29.78 3.78 -38.34
C MET A 13 28.39 4.04 -37.72
N GLN A 14 27.54 4.89 -38.30
CA GLN A 14 26.11 4.97 -37.97
C GLN A 14 25.29 4.99 -39.26
N ALA A 15 24.34 4.06 -39.40
CA ALA A 15 23.45 4.02 -40.56
C ALA A 15 22.41 5.15 -40.46
N PRO A 16 22.40 6.13 -41.38
CA PRO A 16 21.44 7.24 -41.33
C PRO A 16 20.01 6.74 -41.66
N ILE A 17 19.01 7.23 -40.92
CA ILE A 17 17.59 6.93 -41.18
C ILE A 17 17.14 7.74 -42.41
N LEU A 18 17.01 7.07 -43.55
CA LEU A 18 16.70 7.73 -44.83
C LEU A 18 15.20 8.09 -44.97
N PHE A 19 14.32 7.22 -44.46
CA PHE A 19 12.87 7.43 -44.50
C PHE A 19 12.24 6.85 -43.24
N LEU A 20 11.35 7.61 -42.61
CA LEU A 20 10.40 7.09 -41.63
C LEU A 20 9.14 6.72 -42.41
N LEU A 21 8.89 5.42 -42.60
CA LEU A 21 7.61 4.96 -43.14
C LEU A 21 6.54 5.33 -42.12
N ALA A 22 5.55 6.13 -42.52
CA ALA A 22 4.41 6.40 -41.66
C ALA A 22 3.70 5.06 -41.41
N ALA A 23 3.80 4.57 -40.18
CA ALA A 23 3.01 3.44 -39.73
C ALA A 23 1.53 3.76 -39.92
N ASP A 24 0.72 2.71 -40.15
CA ASP A 24 -0.72 2.84 -40.28
C ASP A 24 -1.30 3.53 -39.02
N LEU A 25 -1.72 4.79 -39.18
CA LEU A 25 -2.23 5.62 -38.10
C LEU A 25 -3.66 5.24 -37.69
N THR A 26 -4.33 4.36 -38.45
CA THR A 26 -5.66 3.87 -38.10
C THR A 26 -5.62 2.91 -36.90
N LYS A 27 -4.45 2.34 -36.60
CA LYS A 27 -4.21 1.46 -35.45
C LYS A 27 -3.13 2.07 -34.58
N MET A 28 -3.54 2.65 -33.47
CA MET A 28 -2.63 3.26 -32.52
C MET A 28 -2.31 2.27 -31.40
N LYS A 29 -1.13 2.44 -30.81
CA LYS A 29 -0.72 1.75 -29.60
C LYS A 29 -0.43 2.78 -28.53
N VAL A 30 -0.99 2.55 -27.35
CA VAL A 30 -0.65 3.32 -26.15
C VAL A 30 0.31 2.47 -25.33
N ASN A 31 1.46 3.04 -24.99
CA ASN A 31 2.43 2.43 -24.09
C ASN A 31 2.18 3.01 -22.69
N ALA A 32 1.64 2.21 -21.79
CA ALA A 32 1.38 2.57 -20.40
C ALA A 32 2.44 1.95 -19.49
N ASN A 33 3.10 2.75 -18.66
CA ASN A 33 4.03 2.28 -17.64
C ASN A 33 3.25 2.02 -16.35
N ILE A 34 3.11 0.75 -15.96
CA ILE A 34 2.38 0.32 -14.77
C ILE A 34 3.38 -0.01 -13.65
N ASP A 35 3.09 0.42 -12.42
CA ASP A 35 3.92 0.13 -11.24
C ASP A 35 4.01 -1.38 -10.95
N GLU A 36 5.13 -1.83 -10.41
CA GLU A 36 5.33 -3.22 -9.96
C GLU A 36 4.22 -3.72 -9.01
N SER A 37 3.68 -2.84 -8.17
CA SER A 37 2.64 -3.16 -7.20
C SER A 37 1.30 -3.52 -7.87
N ASP A 38 1.06 -3.02 -9.09
CA ASP A 38 -0.22 -3.11 -9.78
C ASP A 38 -0.19 -4.05 -11.00
N VAL A 39 0.98 -4.24 -11.63
CA VAL A 39 1.14 -5.09 -12.83
C VAL A 39 0.61 -6.51 -12.62
N GLY A 40 0.67 -7.03 -11.38
CA GLY A 40 0.20 -8.37 -11.05
C GLY A 40 -1.27 -8.62 -11.37
N ARG A 41 -2.10 -7.56 -11.46
CA ARG A 41 -3.54 -7.63 -11.77
C ARG A 41 -3.87 -7.35 -13.23
N ILE A 42 -2.90 -6.90 -14.02
CA ILE A 42 -3.11 -6.53 -15.42
C ILE A 42 -3.00 -7.77 -16.30
N ARG A 43 -3.94 -7.93 -17.24
CA ARG A 43 -4.03 -9.09 -18.13
C ARG A 43 -4.36 -8.65 -19.56
N PRO A 44 -3.82 -9.34 -20.59
CA PRO A 44 -4.28 -9.16 -21.96
C PRO A 44 -5.80 -9.35 -22.07
N GLY A 45 -6.44 -8.52 -22.88
CA GLY A 45 -7.89 -8.50 -23.09
C GLY A 45 -8.68 -7.58 -22.15
N GLN A 46 -8.05 -7.00 -21.11
CA GLN A 46 -8.72 -6.00 -20.27
C GLN A 46 -9.04 -4.73 -21.06
N VAL A 47 -10.18 -4.13 -20.73
CA VAL A 47 -10.59 -2.83 -21.27
C VAL A 47 -9.80 -1.73 -20.56
N ALA A 48 -9.23 -0.84 -21.35
CA ALA A 48 -8.56 0.35 -20.88
C ALA A 48 -9.22 1.57 -21.49
N THR A 49 -9.62 2.53 -20.65
CA THR A 49 -10.04 3.85 -21.12
C THR A 49 -8.91 4.83 -20.92
N PHE A 50 -8.78 5.80 -21.81
CA PHE A 50 -7.74 6.81 -21.67
C PHE A 50 -8.19 8.16 -22.21
N ARG A 51 -7.56 9.19 -21.68
CA ARG A 51 -7.70 10.57 -22.14
C ARG A 51 -6.34 11.08 -22.57
N VAL A 52 -6.32 11.87 -23.64
CA VAL A 52 -5.09 12.51 -24.12
C VAL A 52 -5.14 14.00 -23.81
N ASP A 53 -3.99 14.58 -23.49
CA ASP A 53 -3.90 16.00 -23.10
C ASP A 53 -4.44 16.94 -24.20
N ALA A 54 -4.34 16.51 -25.47
CA ALA A 54 -4.86 17.24 -26.61
C ALA A 54 -6.40 17.24 -26.72
N TYR A 55 -7.08 16.28 -26.08
CA TYR A 55 -8.53 16.11 -26.11
C TYR A 55 -9.05 15.71 -24.72
N PRO A 56 -9.04 16.63 -23.74
CA PRO A 56 -9.40 16.31 -22.36
C PRO A 56 -10.87 15.90 -22.20
N ASP A 57 -11.76 16.40 -23.06
CA ASP A 57 -13.20 16.07 -23.05
C ASP A 57 -13.54 14.79 -23.83
N SER A 58 -12.56 14.16 -24.48
CA SER A 58 -12.77 12.91 -25.23
C SER A 58 -12.14 11.74 -24.49
N GLU A 59 -12.95 10.72 -24.24
CA GLU A 59 -12.48 9.43 -23.73
C GLU A 59 -12.37 8.45 -24.89
N PHE A 60 -11.26 7.72 -24.91
CA PHE A 60 -10.95 6.72 -25.91
C PHE A 60 -10.86 5.36 -25.23
N GLU A 61 -11.28 4.32 -25.93
CA GLU A 61 -11.25 2.94 -25.44
C GLU A 61 -10.20 2.14 -26.20
N GLY A 62 -9.53 1.24 -25.49
CA GLY A 62 -8.56 0.31 -26.04
C GLY A 62 -8.56 -1.01 -25.29
N LEU A 63 -7.89 -2.00 -25.87
CA LEU A 63 -7.74 -3.32 -25.28
C LEU A 63 -6.27 -3.58 -24.96
N VAL A 64 -6.00 -4.06 -23.76
CA VAL A 64 -4.65 -4.49 -23.38
C VAL A 64 -4.24 -5.65 -24.28
N SER A 65 -3.21 -5.45 -25.12
CA SER A 65 -2.73 -6.48 -26.03
C SER A 65 -1.62 -7.32 -25.39
N GLN A 66 -0.73 -6.67 -24.64
CA GLN A 66 0.39 -7.35 -24.01
C GLN A 66 0.93 -6.56 -22.82
N VAL A 67 1.32 -7.28 -21.77
CA VAL A 67 2.17 -6.76 -20.70
C VAL A 67 3.59 -7.27 -20.94
N ARG A 68 4.58 -6.38 -21.06
CA ARG A 68 5.97 -6.80 -21.24
C ARG A 68 6.51 -7.37 -19.94
N MET A 69 7.28 -8.45 -20.05
CA MET A 69 7.92 -9.10 -18.90
C MET A 69 9.21 -8.40 -18.47
N GLU A 70 9.81 -7.61 -19.36
CA GLU A 70 11.01 -6.83 -19.06
C GLU A 70 10.61 -5.53 -18.35
N PRO A 71 11.04 -5.32 -17.09
CA PRO A 71 10.78 -4.09 -16.38
C PRO A 71 11.67 -2.97 -16.89
N ILE A 72 11.17 -1.74 -16.79
CA ILE A 72 11.91 -0.50 -17.02
C ILE A 72 12.12 0.16 -15.66
N VAL A 73 13.38 0.43 -15.32
CA VAL A 73 13.74 1.11 -14.07
C VAL A 73 14.14 2.55 -14.39
N VAL A 74 13.33 3.51 -13.95
CA VAL A 74 13.60 4.94 -14.09
C VAL A 74 13.60 5.55 -12.70
N GLU A 75 14.70 6.22 -12.32
CA GLU A 75 14.82 6.89 -11.00
C GLU A 75 14.57 5.95 -9.78
N ASN A 76 14.95 4.66 -9.90
CA ASN A 76 14.67 3.59 -8.93
C ASN A 76 13.18 3.20 -8.79
N VAL A 77 12.33 3.64 -9.71
CA VAL A 77 10.95 3.17 -9.83
C VAL A 77 10.90 2.07 -10.88
N VAL A 78 10.40 0.90 -10.49
CA VAL A 78 10.25 -0.27 -11.36
C VAL A 78 8.87 -0.23 -12.00
N THR A 79 8.83 -0.21 -13.33
CA THR A 79 7.57 -0.20 -14.09
C THR A 79 7.57 -1.27 -15.17
N TYR A 80 6.39 -1.75 -15.52
CA TYR A 80 6.18 -2.71 -16.59
C TYR A 80 5.41 -2.05 -17.73
N MET A 81 5.98 -2.10 -18.93
CA MET A 81 5.35 -1.51 -20.11
C MET A 81 4.20 -2.38 -20.60
N THR A 82 2.99 -1.84 -20.55
CA THR A 82 1.76 -2.44 -21.06
C THR A 82 1.40 -1.81 -22.40
N LEU A 83 1.22 -2.64 -23.42
CA LEU A 83 0.76 -2.23 -24.74
C LEU A 83 -0.77 -2.34 -24.79
N ILE A 84 -1.40 -1.26 -25.23
CA ILE A 84 -2.86 -1.17 -25.41
C ILE A 84 -3.13 -0.86 -26.86
N ASP A 85 -3.91 -1.70 -27.52
CA ASP A 85 -4.32 -1.51 -28.91
C ASP A 85 -5.56 -0.61 -28.95
N VAL A 86 -5.48 0.44 -29.78
CA VAL A 86 -6.49 1.48 -29.86
C VAL A 86 -6.90 1.70 -31.31
N PRO A 87 -8.19 1.55 -31.65
CA PRO A 87 -8.69 1.94 -32.96
C PRO A 87 -8.72 3.47 -33.10
N ASN A 88 -8.19 3.99 -34.19
CA ASN A 88 -8.15 5.43 -34.50
C ASN A 88 -8.72 5.72 -35.90
N PRO A 89 -10.01 5.39 -36.16
CA PRO A 89 -10.62 5.56 -37.48
C PRO A 89 -10.64 7.03 -37.93
N ASP A 90 -10.79 7.97 -36.99
CA ASP A 90 -10.88 9.41 -37.27
C ASP A 90 -9.51 10.10 -37.36
N LEU A 91 -8.40 9.36 -37.20
CA LEU A 91 -7.02 9.87 -37.24
C LEU A 91 -6.76 11.04 -36.28
N ARG A 92 -7.54 11.12 -35.20
CA ARG A 92 -7.43 12.16 -34.17
C ARG A 92 -6.20 11.94 -33.30
N LEU A 93 -5.90 10.69 -32.99
CA LEU A 93 -4.73 10.33 -32.19
C LEU A 93 -3.47 10.39 -33.07
N LYS A 94 -2.43 11.05 -32.57
CA LYS A 94 -1.14 11.19 -33.26
C LYS A 94 -0.03 10.57 -32.41
N PRO A 95 1.02 9.99 -33.05
CA PRO A 95 2.19 9.51 -32.32
C PRO A 95 2.83 10.61 -31.47
N GLY A 96 3.29 10.25 -30.28
CA GLY A 96 3.95 11.18 -29.35
C GLY A 96 2.99 11.97 -28.44
N MET A 97 1.67 11.76 -28.53
CA MET A 97 0.73 12.30 -27.54
C MET A 97 0.89 11.61 -26.18
N THR A 98 0.77 12.38 -25.12
CA THR A 98 0.68 11.87 -23.75
C THR A 98 -0.76 11.49 -23.43
N ALA A 99 -0.94 10.35 -22.76
CA ALA A 99 -2.24 9.82 -22.38
C ALA A 99 -2.25 9.45 -20.91
N THR A 100 -3.35 9.76 -20.23
CA THR A 100 -3.68 9.21 -18.91
C THR A 100 -4.59 8.01 -19.10
N VAL A 101 -4.15 6.84 -18.67
CA VAL A 101 -4.85 5.56 -18.87
C VAL A 101 -5.46 5.08 -17.55
N THR A 102 -6.72 4.66 -17.62
CA THR A 102 -7.46 3.98 -16.55
C THR A 102 -7.74 2.56 -17.02
N LEU A 103 -7.25 1.56 -16.28
CA LEU A 103 -7.44 0.15 -16.62
C LEU A 103 -8.52 -0.46 -15.73
N GLU A 104 -9.50 -1.13 -16.34
CA GLU A 104 -10.49 -1.90 -15.60
C GLU A 104 -9.90 -3.27 -15.23
N ILE A 105 -9.44 -3.39 -13.98
CA ILE A 105 -8.77 -4.61 -13.50
C ILE A 105 -9.76 -5.73 -13.13
N ALA A 106 -10.97 -5.36 -12.73
CA ALA A 106 -12.04 -6.28 -12.34
C ALA A 106 -13.39 -5.55 -12.35
N ARG A 107 -14.43 -6.26 -12.77
CA ARG A 107 -15.81 -5.79 -12.72
C ARG A 107 -16.73 -6.85 -12.14
N ARG A 108 -17.67 -6.39 -11.32
CA ARG A 108 -18.74 -7.19 -10.72
C ARG A 108 -20.04 -6.40 -10.85
N ASP A 109 -21.00 -6.97 -11.56
CA ASP A 109 -22.35 -6.45 -11.67
C ASP A 109 -23.23 -7.10 -10.57
N ASP A 110 -24.33 -6.43 -10.18
CA ASP A 110 -25.33 -6.91 -9.21
C ASP A 110 -24.77 -7.29 -7.81
N VAL A 111 -23.86 -6.48 -7.26
CA VAL A 111 -23.27 -6.70 -5.93
C VAL A 111 -23.77 -5.73 -4.85
N VAL A 112 -23.84 -6.22 -3.61
CA VAL A 112 -24.03 -5.36 -2.44
C VAL A 112 -22.72 -4.65 -2.15
N ARG A 113 -22.78 -3.33 -1.99
CA ARG A 113 -21.59 -2.50 -1.76
C ARG A 113 -21.71 -1.71 -0.47
N ILE A 114 -20.60 -1.57 0.23
CA ILE A 114 -20.47 -0.78 1.46
C ILE A 114 -19.63 0.47 1.17
N PRO A 115 -20.03 1.66 1.63
CA PRO A 115 -19.19 2.85 1.56
C PRO A 115 -17.89 2.67 2.34
N ASN A 116 -16.75 3.01 1.73
CA ASN A 116 -15.44 2.85 2.38
C ASN A 116 -15.29 3.72 3.64
N ALA A 117 -16.10 4.76 3.80
CA ALA A 117 -16.17 5.54 5.04
C ALA A 117 -16.59 4.68 6.24
N ALA A 118 -17.54 3.76 6.08
CA ALA A 118 -18.02 2.89 7.16
C ALA A 118 -16.94 1.91 7.63
N LEU A 119 -16.10 1.43 6.70
CA LEU A 119 -14.98 0.54 7.01
C LEU A 119 -13.84 1.21 7.79
N ARG A 120 -13.72 2.54 7.64
CA ARG A 120 -12.72 3.35 8.33
C ARG A 120 -13.20 3.87 9.68
N PHE A 121 -14.51 3.86 9.91
CA PHE A 121 -15.09 4.33 11.15
C PHE A 121 -14.62 3.48 12.35
N ARG A 122 -14.23 4.16 13.42
CA ARG A 122 -13.84 3.55 14.70
C ARG A 122 -14.58 4.30 15.80
N ALA A 123 -15.49 3.62 16.49
CA ALA A 123 -16.12 4.19 17.67
C ALA A 123 -15.10 4.29 18.81
N THR A 124 -14.99 5.45 19.44
CA THR A 124 -14.18 5.67 20.64
C THR A 124 -15.05 5.63 21.89
N ASP A 125 -14.45 5.35 23.05
CA ASP A 125 -15.15 5.29 24.34
C ASP A 125 -15.92 6.59 24.62
N ASP A 126 -15.31 7.74 24.31
CA ASP A 126 -15.93 9.06 24.39
C ASP A 126 -17.24 9.18 23.58
N MET A 127 -17.33 8.49 22.44
CA MET A 127 -18.53 8.48 21.60
C MET A 127 -19.63 7.61 22.19
N PHE A 128 -19.27 6.46 22.81
CA PHE A 128 -20.24 5.66 23.56
C PHE A 128 -20.80 6.45 24.74
N VAL A 129 -19.94 7.13 25.51
CA VAL A 129 -20.35 8.00 26.62
C VAL A 129 -21.26 9.12 26.14
N ALA A 130 -20.91 9.79 25.04
CA ALA A 130 -21.70 10.89 24.49
C ALA A 130 -23.06 10.44 23.92
N LEU A 131 -23.18 9.18 23.50
CA LEU A 131 -24.43 8.55 23.08
C LEU A 131 -25.18 7.86 24.22
N ASN A 132 -24.68 7.97 25.46
CA ASN A 132 -25.22 7.29 26.65
C ASN A 132 -25.31 5.76 26.48
N LEU A 133 -24.36 5.18 25.74
CA LEU A 133 -24.23 3.75 25.50
C LEU A 133 -23.17 3.13 26.42
N PRO A 134 -23.34 1.86 26.82
CA PRO A 134 -22.32 1.16 27.58
C PRO A 134 -21.05 1.06 26.73
N VAL A 135 -19.92 1.51 27.28
CA VAL A 135 -18.61 1.35 26.64
C VAL A 135 -18.31 -0.16 26.60
N PRO A 136 -18.13 -0.78 25.42
CA PRO A 136 -17.77 -2.19 25.36
C PRO A 136 -16.40 -2.37 26.01
N GLU A 137 -16.28 -3.37 26.90
CA GLU A 137 -14.98 -3.79 27.43
C GLU A 137 -14.12 -4.24 26.24
N GLN A 138 -13.21 -3.37 25.80
CA GLN A 138 -12.30 -3.71 24.71
C GLN A 138 -11.43 -4.87 25.23
N PRO A 139 -11.32 -6.01 24.51
CA PRO A 139 -10.24 -6.92 24.80
C PRO A 139 -8.97 -6.09 24.65
N GLU A 140 -8.15 -6.02 25.70
CA GLU A 140 -6.85 -5.35 25.62
C GLU A 140 -6.13 -5.95 24.41
N VAL A 141 -6.17 -5.25 23.28
CA VAL A 141 -5.34 -5.55 22.13
C VAL A 141 -3.98 -5.18 22.66
N GLY A 142 -3.30 -6.19 23.20
CA GLY A 142 -2.02 -6.07 23.85
C GLY A 142 -1.17 -5.24 22.94
N ARG A 143 -0.95 -3.98 23.33
CA ARG A 143 0.15 -3.18 22.83
C ARG A 143 1.37 -4.02 23.20
N GLY A 144 1.79 -4.87 22.28
CA GLY A 144 3.09 -5.51 22.23
C GLY A 144 4.15 -4.45 21.98
N GLY A 145 4.10 -3.37 22.76
CA GLY A 145 5.24 -2.52 23.00
C GLY A 145 6.21 -3.40 23.74
N ASN A 146 7.27 -3.74 23.04
CA ASN A 146 8.54 -4.25 23.51
C ASN A 146 9.07 -3.36 24.67
N GLN A 147 8.40 -3.37 25.82
CA GLN A 147 8.84 -2.75 27.06
C GLN A 147 9.87 -3.70 27.66
N GLY A 148 11.09 -3.56 27.14
CA GLY A 148 12.27 -4.02 27.84
C GLY A 148 12.26 -3.44 29.24
N GLY A 149 11.92 -4.31 30.20
CA GLY A 149 12.10 -4.16 31.65
C GLY A 149 11.80 -2.78 32.22
N SER A 150 10.56 -2.55 32.64
CA SER A 150 10.20 -1.44 33.52
C SER A 150 11.18 -1.35 34.71
N PRO A 151 11.56 -0.14 35.16
CA PRO A 151 12.52 0.04 36.27
C PRO A 151 12.12 -0.72 37.55
N GLU A 152 10.82 -0.87 37.79
CA GLU A 152 10.28 -1.68 38.89
C GLU A 152 10.46 -3.18 38.67
N GLY A 153 10.30 -3.67 37.44
CA GLY A 153 10.57 -5.07 37.08
C GLY A 153 12.04 -5.43 37.29
N ARG A 154 12.96 -4.51 36.95
CA ARG A 154 14.40 -4.65 37.22
C ARG A 154 14.72 -4.64 38.72
N ARG A 155 14.04 -3.80 39.52
CA ARG A 155 14.22 -3.77 40.98
C ARG A 155 13.74 -5.06 41.65
N ARG A 156 12.55 -5.55 41.30
CA ARG A 156 12.04 -6.85 41.82
C ARG A 156 12.92 -8.02 41.41
N MET A 157 13.48 -7.97 40.21
CA MET A 157 14.44 -8.99 39.75
C MET A 157 15.75 -8.93 40.56
N MET A 158 16.26 -7.73 40.86
CA MET A 158 17.44 -7.57 41.73
C MET A 158 17.20 -8.02 43.17
N GLU A 159 16.05 -7.70 43.78
CA GLU A 159 15.71 -8.15 45.14
C GLU A 159 15.58 -9.68 45.20
N ARG A 160 14.95 -10.28 44.17
CA ARG A 160 14.90 -11.73 44.03
C ARG A 160 16.31 -12.33 43.92
N PHE A 161 17.19 -11.69 43.16
CA PHE A 161 18.56 -12.16 42.98
C PHE A 161 19.42 -12.03 44.25
N GLN A 162 19.11 -11.06 45.13
CA GLN A 162 19.81 -10.86 46.39
C GLN A 162 19.39 -11.87 47.47
N ASN A 163 18.14 -12.35 47.42
CA ASN A 163 17.58 -13.29 48.41
C ASN A 163 17.70 -14.77 48.01
N MET A 164 18.37 -15.10 46.91
CA MET A 164 18.61 -16.48 46.47
C MET A 164 19.88 -17.06 47.09
N SER A 165 19.90 -18.39 47.26
CA SER A 165 21.08 -19.14 47.69
C SER A 165 22.22 -19.04 46.68
N GLU A 166 23.47 -19.24 47.10
CA GLU A 166 24.63 -19.14 46.20
C GLU A 166 24.59 -20.15 45.05
N GLU A 167 24.01 -21.34 45.28
CA GLU A 167 23.88 -22.39 44.28
C GLU A 167 22.87 -22.04 43.16
N GLU A 168 21.75 -21.41 43.51
CA GLU A 168 20.73 -20.94 42.55
C GLU A 168 21.21 -19.71 41.75
N ARG A 169 22.03 -18.86 42.37
CA ARG A 169 22.64 -17.71 41.68
C ARG A 169 23.69 -18.16 40.66
N ALA A 170 24.41 -19.24 40.94
CA ALA A 170 25.39 -19.81 40.03
C ALA A 170 24.75 -20.41 38.77
N THR A 171 23.67 -21.19 38.93
CA THR A 171 22.91 -21.79 37.81
C THR A 171 22.27 -20.73 36.92
N MET A 172 21.63 -19.71 37.50
CA MET A 172 20.98 -18.66 36.72
C MET A 172 21.99 -17.77 35.96
N ARG A 173 23.19 -17.57 36.52
CA ARG A 173 24.30 -16.86 35.84
C ARG A 173 24.88 -17.68 34.69
N GLN A 174 24.89 -19.01 34.82
CA GLN A 174 25.36 -19.93 33.77
C GLN A 174 24.36 -20.02 32.60
N GLU A 175 23.04 -20.06 32.87
CA GLU A 175 22.00 -20.00 31.84
C GLU A 175 21.93 -18.64 31.14
N GLY A 176 22.08 -17.54 31.89
CA GLY A 176 22.09 -16.18 31.35
C GLY A 176 23.30 -15.92 30.43
N ALA A 177 24.47 -16.46 30.76
CA ALA A 177 25.66 -16.40 29.92
C ALA A 177 25.53 -17.24 28.64
N GLN A 178 24.79 -18.37 28.68
CA GLN A 178 24.56 -19.20 27.50
C GLN A 178 23.55 -18.61 26.51
N ARG A 179 22.54 -17.87 27.00
CA ARG A 179 21.59 -17.14 26.13
C ARG A 179 22.08 -15.75 25.72
N GLY A 180 22.96 -15.13 26.51
CA GLY A 180 23.44 -13.76 26.33
C GLY A 180 24.94 -13.66 26.06
N GLY A 181 25.40 -14.15 24.91
CA GLY A 181 26.68 -13.74 24.33
C GLY A 181 27.67 -14.86 24.05
N ARG A 182 27.92 -15.12 22.76
CA ARG A 182 29.15 -15.76 22.31
C ARG A 182 30.35 -14.92 22.78
N PRO A 183 31.33 -15.47 23.52
CA PRO A 183 32.53 -14.73 23.88
C PRO A 183 33.43 -14.54 22.65
N ARG A 184 33.87 -13.30 22.43
CA ARG A 184 35.04 -13.01 21.58
C ARG A 184 36.28 -13.51 22.32
N GLN A 185 36.80 -14.66 21.88
CA GLN A 185 38.10 -15.16 22.30
C GLN A 185 39.17 -14.37 21.53
N GLY A 186 39.94 -13.57 22.25
CA GLY A 186 41.21 -13.03 21.77
C GLY A 186 42.29 -14.09 21.94
N GLY A 187 42.77 -14.63 20.82
CA GLY A 187 44.00 -15.39 20.71
C GLY A 187 44.81 -14.75 19.59
N VAL A 188 46.04 -14.38 19.93
CA VAL A 188 47.02 -13.73 19.04
C VAL A 188 47.57 -14.81 18.12
N ASP A 189 47.35 -14.68 16.83
CA ASP A 189 48.28 -15.19 15.82
C ASP A 189 48.23 -14.28 14.59
N GLU A 190 49.43 -13.88 14.23
CA GLU A 190 49.80 -12.95 13.18
C GLU A 190 49.44 -13.53 11.80
N GLN A 191 49.02 -12.64 10.89
CA GLN A 191 49.43 -12.60 9.48
C GLN A 191 48.30 -12.48 8.42
N MET A 192 48.43 -11.40 7.62
CA MET A 192 47.93 -11.16 6.26
C MET A 192 46.48 -10.63 6.02
N ASN A 193 46.45 -9.32 5.79
CA ASN A 193 46.00 -8.67 4.54
C ASN A 193 44.49 -8.50 4.23
N ALA A 194 44.23 -7.34 3.63
CA ALA A 194 43.06 -6.88 2.87
C ALA A 194 41.83 -6.36 3.65
N GLY A 195 41.71 -5.03 3.64
CA GLY A 195 40.47 -4.32 3.93
C GLY A 195 39.36 -4.73 2.96
N GLY A 196 38.20 -5.05 3.52
CA GLY A 196 36.99 -5.37 2.76
C GLY A 196 35.77 -5.13 3.63
N ARG A 197 35.13 -3.97 3.44
CA ARG A 197 33.77 -3.71 3.93
C ARG A 197 32.89 -4.85 3.41
N ARG A 198 32.24 -5.61 4.30
CA ARG A 198 31.19 -6.54 3.90
C ARG A 198 29.98 -5.72 3.42
N PRO A 199 29.57 -5.79 2.13
CA PRO A 199 28.31 -5.22 1.73
C PRO A 199 27.18 -6.07 2.34
N ARG A 200 26.10 -5.38 2.76
CA ARG A 200 24.80 -6.01 2.96
C ARG A 200 24.39 -6.63 1.61
N PRO A 201 23.83 -7.85 1.55
CA PRO A 201 23.23 -8.31 0.32
C PRO A 201 21.98 -7.44 0.08
N VAL A 202 22.11 -6.52 -0.87
CA VAL A 202 21.02 -5.95 -1.65
C VAL A 202 20.93 -6.76 -2.95
N THR A 203 19.72 -6.82 -3.48
CA THR A 203 19.25 -7.50 -4.70
C THR A 203 19.29 -9.03 -4.66
N ALA A 204 18.16 -9.61 -4.23
CA ALA A 204 17.73 -10.87 -4.80
C ALA A 204 17.29 -10.57 -6.24
N ASP A 205 18.17 -10.83 -7.20
CA ASP A 205 17.72 -11.04 -8.58
C ASP A 205 16.79 -12.26 -8.51
N ALA A 206 15.50 -12.03 -8.75
CA ALA A 206 14.52 -13.09 -8.86
C ALA A 206 14.82 -13.86 -10.16
N VAL A 207 15.78 -14.78 -10.10
CA VAL A 207 15.91 -15.85 -11.09
C VAL A 207 14.68 -16.74 -10.91
N PRO A 208 13.85 -16.99 -11.93
CA PRO A 208 12.71 -17.87 -11.77
C PRO A 208 13.23 -19.28 -11.49
N THR A 209 13.08 -19.74 -10.24
CA THR A 209 13.15 -21.16 -9.90
C THR A 209 11.98 -21.84 -10.58
N THR A 210 12.22 -22.40 -11.75
CA THR A 210 11.34 -23.37 -12.39
C THR A 210 11.34 -24.65 -11.56
N GLU A 211 10.62 -24.69 -10.44
CA GLU A 211 10.14 -25.94 -9.82
C GLU A 211 8.89 -25.70 -8.96
N ARG A 212 7.74 -25.56 -9.65
CA ARG A 212 6.50 -26.34 -9.44
C ARG A 212 5.28 -25.63 -10.07
N GLY A 213 4.75 -26.21 -11.14
CA GLY A 213 3.29 -26.24 -11.35
C GLY A 213 2.64 -25.28 -12.33
N ALA A 214 3.32 -24.76 -13.36
CA ALA A 214 2.65 -24.14 -14.50
C ALA A 214 3.09 -24.84 -15.80
N THR A 215 2.31 -25.81 -16.27
CA THR A 215 2.61 -26.58 -17.49
C THR A 215 2.28 -25.84 -18.79
N THR A 216 1.65 -24.67 -18.70
CA THR A 216 1.26 -23.84 -19.85
C THR A 216 1.39 -22.36 -19.47
N ILE A 217 1.83 -21.51 -20.42
CA ILE A 217 1.88 -20.04 -20.26
C ILE A 217 0.52 -19.48 -19.79
N ASP A 218 -0.59 -20.12 -20.18
CA ASP A 218 -1.95 -19.79 -19.76
C ASP A 218 -2.16 -19.80 -18.23
N ALA A 219 -1.39 -20.60 -17.48
CA ALA A 219 -1.51 -20.66 -16.02
C ALA A 219 -0.97 -19.40 -15.33
N LEU A 220 -0.05 -18.65 -15.95
CA LEU A 220 0.39 -17.34 -15.46
C LEU A 220 -0.73 -16.29 -15.55
N PHE A 221 -1.71 -16.55 -16.42
CA PHE A 221 -2.86 -15.67 -16.66
C PHE A 221 -4.18 -16.28 -16.16
N ALA A 222 -4.13 -17.31 -15.31
CA ALA A 222 -5.32 -17.84 -14.64
C ALA A 222 -6.11 -16.70 -13.94
N PRO A 223 -7.45 -16.78 -13.87
CA PRO A 223 -8.27 -15.75 -13.25
C PRO A 223 -7.77 -15.52 -11.81
N LEU A 224 -7.52 -14.25 -11.46
CA LEU A 224 -7.05 -13.90 -10.12
C LEU A 224 -8.00 -14.50 -9.09
N PRO A 225 -7.49 -15.16 -8.04
CA PRO A 225 -8.34 -15.56 -6.93
C PRO A 225 -9.03 -14.30 -6.39
N ALA A 226 -10.33 -14.39 -6.11
CA ALA A 226 -11.07 -13.26 -5.56
C ALA A 226 -10.36 -12.79 -4.28
N THR A 227 -9.86 -11.56 -4.27
CA THR A 227 -9.20 -10.99 -3.09
C THR A 227 -10.25 -10.77 -2.02
N VAL A 228 -10.35 -11.71 -1.08
CA VAL A 228 -11.23 -11.59 0.08
C VAL A 228 -10.45 -10.93 1.20
N THR A 229 -10.86 -9.71 1.54
CA THR A 229 -10.31 -8.95 2.67
C THR A 229 -11.28 -9.01 3.85
N ARG A 230 -10.78 -8.87 5.07
CA ARG A 230 -11.63 -8.71 6.26
C ARG A 230 -11.70 -7.25 6.66
N GLY A 231 -12.90 -6.75 6.94
CA GLY A 231 -13.13 -5.41 7.47
C GLY A 231 -14.07 -5.44 8.66
N GLU A 232 -14.12 -4.33 9.39
CA GLU A 232 -15.04 -4.13 10.50
C GLU A 232 -15.92 -2.93 10.20
N VAL A 233 -17.21 -3.06 10.50
CA VAL A 233 -18.17 -1.96 10.45
C VAL A 233 -18.94 -1.87 11.76
N TRP A 234 -19.49 -0.70 12.00
CA TRP A 234 -20.42 -0.44 13.08
C TRP A 234 -21.83 -0.28 12.51
N LEU A 235 -22.75 -1.12 12.97
CA LEU A 235 -24.17 -1.05 12.63
C LEU A 235 -24.89 -0.26 13.72
N TRP A 236 -25.82 0.58 13.30
CA TRP A 236 -26.76 1.24 14.20
C TRP A 236 -28.06 0.44 14.22
N VAL A 237 -28.32 -0.30 15.30
CA VAL A 237 -29.51 -1.16 15.41
C VAL A 237 -30.16 -0.97 16.77
N GLY A 238 -31.40 -0.49 16.79
CA GLY A 238 -32.17 -0.38 18.03
C GLY A 238 -31.54 0.54 19.08
N ASP A 239 -30.94 1.66 18.65
CA ASP A 239 -30.20 2.61 19.49
C ASP A 239 -28.85 2.08 20.03
N GLU A 240 -28.37 0.93 19.54
CA GLU A 240 -27.08 0.37 19.93
C GLU A 240 -26.06 0.35 18.77
N LEU A 241 -24.79 0.58 19.11
CA LEU A 241 -23.65 0.43 18.22
C LEU A 241 -23.13 -1.01 18.26
N LYS A 242 -23.43 -1.79 17.21
CA LYS A 242 -22.98 -3.17 17.09
C LYS A 242 -21.79 -3.31 16.14
N ARG A 243 -20.65 -3.74 16.66
CA ARG A 243 -19.47 -4.10 15.86
C ARG A 243 -19.70 -5.42 15.12
N THR A 244 -19.53 -5.40 13.80
CA THR A 244 -19.66 -6.60 12.95
C THR A 244 -18.47 -6.71 12.01
N THR A 245 -17.81 -7.87 12.00
CA THR A 245 -16.73 -8.20 11.05
C THR A 245 -17.33 -8.72 9.76
N LEU A 246 -16.82 -8.27 8.62
CA LEU A 246 -17.31 -8.58 7.28
C LEU A 246 -16.21 -9.08 6.37
N ARG A 247 -16.57 -9.95 5.43
CA ARG A 247 -15.76 -10.32 4.27
C ARG A 247 -16.06 -9.39 3.11
N LEU A 248 -15.00 -8.83 2.58
CA LEU A 248 -15.00 -7.78 1.58
C LEU A 248 -14.33 -8.29 0.30
N GLY A 249 -14.87 -7.90 -0.84
CA GLY A 249 -14.35 -8.22 -2.16
C GLY A 249 -13.60 -7.05 -2.79
N ILE A 250 -13.83 -6.81 -4.08
CA ILE A 250 -13.16 -5.74 -4.82
C ILE A 250 -13.63 -4.35 -4.38
N THR A 251 -12.77 -3.34 -4.56
CA THR A 251 -13.09 -1.94 -4.25
C THR A 251 -12.79 -1.04 -5.45
N ASP A 252 -13.65 -0.05 -5.66
CA ASP A 252 -13.46 1.04 -6.64
C ASP A 252 -12.84 2.30 -5.99
N GLY A 253 -12.42 2.21 -4.72
CA GLY A 253 -11.88 3.31 -3.92
C GLY A 253 -12.93 4.09 -3.11
N ALA A 254 -14.19 4.14 -3.57
CA ALA A 254 -15.29 4.78 -2.86
C ALA A 254 -16.16 3.76 -2.09
N PHE A 255 -16.37 2.60 -2.69
CA PHE A 255 -17.15 1.49 -2.18
C PHE A 255 -16.34 0.19 -2.24
N THR A 256 -16.71 -0.76 -1.39
CA THR A 256 -16.18 -2.12 -1.41
C THR A 256 -17.32 -3.12 -1.49
N GLU A 257 -17.15 -4.14 -2.31
CA GLU A 257 -18.06 -5.28 -2.42
C GLU A 257 -18.19 -5.99 -1.07
N LEU A 258 -19.43 -6.23 -0.63
CA LEU A 258 -19.74 -7.04 0.53
C LEU A 258 -20.05 -8.47 0.08
N LEU A 259 -19.22 -9.42 0.52
CA LEU A 259 -19.41 -10.84 0.22
C LEU A 259 -20.30 -11.55 1.25
N ASP A 260 -20.44 -10.98 2.44
CA ASP A 260 -21.32 -11.53 3.48
C ASP A 260 -22.76 -11.05 3.30
N LEU A 261 -23.62 -11.95 2.82
CA LEU A 261 -25.07 -11.75 2.70
C LEU A 261 -25.81 -11.66 4.05
N ALA A 262 -25.09 -11.71 5.17
CA ALA A 262 -25.67 -11.60 6.50
C ALA A 262 -26.23 -10.20 6.80
N ILE A 263 -25.86 -9.19 6.01
CA ILE A 263 -26.39 -7.83 6.11
C ILE A 263 -27.27 -7.57 4.89
N PRO A 264 -28.60 -7.42 5.06
CA PRO A 264 -29.49 -7.12 3.95
C PRO A 264 -29.22 -5.71 3.38
N PRO A 265 -29.46 -5.50 2.07
CA PRO A 265 -29.43 -4.17 1.48
C PRO A 265 -30.36 -3.20 2.22
N GLY A 266 -29.91 -1.97 2.44
CA GLY A 266 -30.67 -0.95 3.19
C GLY A 266 -30.39 -0.91 4.70
N THR A 267 -29.49 -1.77 5.21
CA THR A 267 -29.05 -1.66 6.61
C THR A 267 -28.24 -0.38 6.83
N GLU A 268 -28.55 0.35 7.89
CA GLU A 268 -27.85 1.58 8.25
C GLU A 268 -26.46 1.29 8.81
N LEU A 269 -25.45 1.95 8.22
CA LEU A 269 -24.05 1.85 8.59
C LEU A 269 -23.55 3.18 9.14
N VAL A 270 -22.78 3.11 10.22
CA VAL A 270 -22.18 4.31 10.81
C VAL A 270 -20.91 4.67 10.05
N THR A 271 -20.92 5.85 9.41
CA THR A 271 -19.77 6.41 8.71
C THR A 271 -19.09 7.53 9.49
N ASN A 272 -19.87 8.25 10.31
CA ASN A 272 -19.42 9.32 11.20
C ASN A 272 -20.45 9.50 12.32
N ILE A 273 -20.02 10.00 13.48
CA ILE A 273 -20.91 10.48 14.53
C ILE A 273 -20.52 11.93 14.82
N SER A 274 -21.38 12.86 14.43
CA SER A 274 -21.23 14.28 14.74
C SER A 274 -21.84 14.56 16.10
N LEU A 275 -21.00 14.76 17.11
CA LEU A 275 -21.45 15.27 18.41
C LEU A 275 -21.51 16.80 18.33
N ALA A 276 -22.60 17.40 18.82
CA ALA A 276 -22.70 18.85 18.90
C ALA A 276 -21.53 19.41 19.72
N GLU A 277 -20.94 20.51 19.24
CA GLU A 277 -19.80 21.18 19.86
C GLU A 277 -20.11 21.47 21.35
N GLY A 278 -19.42 20.77 22.26
CA GLY A 278 -19.62 20.88 23.71
C GLY A 278 -19.76 19.55 24.47
N ALA A 279 -20.08 18.44 23.79
CA ALA A 279 -20.32 17.14 24.44
C ALA A 279 -19.04 16.37 24.86
N LEU A 280 -17.87 16.78 24.36
CA LEU A 280 -16.56 16.19 24.72
C LEU A 280 -15.68 17.19 25.48
N THR A 281 -16.24 17.84 26.49
CA THR A 281 -15.41 18.56 27.47
C THR A 281 -14.87 17.55 28.48
N ARG A 282 -13.69 17.01 28.19
CA ARG A 282 -12.84 16.35 29.18
C ARG A 282 -12.68 17.32 30.36
N PRO A 283 -13.02 16.97 31.62
CA PRO A 283 -12.71 17.85 32.75
C PRO A 283 -11.18 17.91 32.84
N THR A 284 -10.59 19.03 32.42
CA THR A 284 -9.19 19.33 32.63
C THR A 284 -8.98 19.48 34.13
N ALA A 285 -8.40 18.45 34.74
CA ALA A 285 -7.81 18.56 36.06
C ALA A 285 -6.76 19.68 36.05
N GLY A 286 -7.02 20.73 36.83
CA GLY A 286 -6.04 21.64 37.44
C GLY A 286 -4.95 22.21 36.53
N ALA A 287 -5.27 23.23 35.75
CA ALA A 287 -4.27 24.20 35.31
C ALA A 287 -4.29 25.39 36.28
N THR A 288 -3.39 25.33 37.26
CA THR A 288 -3.08 26.40 38.22
C THR A 288 -2.86 27.72 37.48
N SER A 289 -3.62 28.73 37.86
CA SER A 289 -3.51 30.11 37.41
C SER A 289 -2.10 30.67 37.65
N SER A 290 -1.39 31.00 36.57
CA SER A 290 -0.21 31.88 36.61
C SER A 290 -0.61 33.28 36.14
N PRO A 291 -0.65 34.29 37.04
CA PRO A 291 -1.12 35.63 36.72
C PRO A 291 0.08 36.50 36.38
N LEU A 292 0.61 36.45 35.15
CA LEU A 292 1.56 37.45 34.62
C LEU A 292 1.89 37.15 33.15
N MET A 293 0.94 37.40 32.25
CA MET A 293 1.28 37.83 30.88
C MET A 293 0.18 38.73 30.30
N PRO A 294 0.54 39.85 29.64
CA PRO A 294 -0.42 40.75 29.03
C PRO A 294 -1.03 40.14 27.77
N GLN A 295 -2.37 40.11 27.76
CA GLN A 295 -3.21 39.70 26.64
C GLN A 295 -3.01 40.63 25.44
N ARG A 296 -2.38 40.15 24.36
CA ARG A 296 -2.43 40.81 23.05
C ARG A 296 -3.77 40.48 22.38
N ARG A 297 -4.71 41.43 22.46
CA ARG A 297 -5.92 41.47 21.64
C ARG A 297 -5.55 41.87 20.21
N SER A 298 -5.66 40.95 19.25
CA SER A 298 -5.71 41.28 17.83
C SER A 298 -7.15 41.18 17.34
N PHE A 299 -7.72 42.35 17.03
CA PHE A 299 -8.97 42.50 16.29
C PHE A 299 -8.71 42.19 14.80
N PHE A 300 -9.60 41.43 14.17
CA PHE A 300 -9.76 41.44 12.71
C PHE A 300 -11.17 41.91 12.38
N ARG A 301 -11.27 42.92 11.52
CA ARG A 301 -12.52 43.49 11.00
C ARG A 301 -12.43 43.55 9.48
N ARG A 302 -13.44 42.94 8.86
CA ARG A 302 -13.80 42.86 7.42
C ARG A 302 -12.82 42.16 6.49
#